data_AF-A0A251QEZ7-F1
#
_entry.id   AF-A0A251QEZ7-F1
#
_cell.length_a   1.000
_cell.length_b   1.000
_cell.length_c   1.000
_cell.angle_alpha   90.00
_cell.angle_beta   90.00
_cell.angle_gamma   90.00
#
_symmetry.space_group_name_H-M   'P 1'
#
loop_
_entity.id
_entity.type
_entity.pdbx_description
1 polymer ?
#
loop_
_entity_poly.entity_id
_entity_poly.type
_entity_poly.pdbx_seq_one_letter_code
_entity_poly.pdbx_strand_id
1 'polypeptide(L)'
;MSNHVNGAEDPIVHRMVIDKSTPASDEDSPVDYSILRMPFLRRMTTDLQEAWPVLQSALEEYDISCALDVDRYFITFTTTRTKDPYAILKSRYLLRLLSAAVPALQAVKVLNGIPCHLIYTGYHIGGLCKKFGIKMDKYVSRKKILMTLPVQALEKLTGCDIYLRPSDDLVAVMGPVQGLELVRRIVEDCIVHNVPPAPRVKRLTIYAQTIKGVKALRL
;
A
#
# COMPACT_ATOMS: atom_id res chain seq x y z
N MET A 1 -30.47 39.93 -0.77
CA MET A 1 -30.30 38.85 -1.76
C MET A 1 -29.20 37.94 -1.25
N SER A 2 -29.57 36.74 -0.81
CA SER A 2 -28.65 35.69 -0.41
C SER A 2 -27.75 35.27 -1.57
N ASN A 3 -26.48 34.99 -1.30
CA ASN A 3 -25.96 33.63 -1.46
C ASN A 3 -24.63 33.44 -0.71
N HIS A 4 -24.75 32.63 0.33
CA HIS A 4 -23.74 31.80 0.96
C HIS A 4 -23.34 30.68 -0.02
N VAL A 5 -22.07 30.24 -0.07
CA VAL A 5 -21.67 28.82 -0.01
C VAL A 5 -20.19 28.75 0.41
N ASN A 6 -19.99 28.15 1.59
CA ASN A 6 -18.73 27.64 2.17
C ASN A 6 -18.16 26.50 1.29
N GLY A 7 -16.86 26.29 1.13
CA GLY A 7 -16.01 25.65 2.14
C GLY A 7 -16.25 24.13 2.21
N ALA A 8 -15.28 23.31 1.79
CA ALA A 8 -14.94 22.02 2.40
C ALA A 8 -13.71 21.39 1.72
N GLU A 9 -12.62 21.32 2.47
CA GLU A 9 -11.49 20.42 2.23
C GLU A 9 -11.96 18.98 2.43
N ASP A 10 -11.52 18.05 1.56
CA ASP A 10 -11.65 16.61 1.82
C ASP A 10 -10.31 16.04 2.32
N PRO A 11 -10.12 15.84 3.64
CA PRO A 11 -9.11 14.93 4.13
C PRO A 11 -9.77 13.56 4.28
N ILE A 12 -9.56 12.66 3.32
CA ILE A 12 -9.90 11.24 3.49
C ILE A 12 -8.95 10.67 4.56
N VAL A 13 -9.37 10.77 5.82
CA VAL A 13 -8.74 10.07 6.94
C VAL A 13 -9.16 8.62 6.85
N HIS A 14 -8.24 7.74 6.44
CA HIS A 14 -8.45 6.29 6.44
C HIS A 14 -8.74 5.80 7.87
N ARG A 15 -10.02 5.65 8.20
CA ARG A 15 -10.46 4.93 9.39
C ARG A 15 -10.77 3.49 8.99
N MET A 16 -9.93 2.56 9.45
CA MET A 16 -10.26 1.15 9.40
C MET A 16 -11.44 0.92 10.36
N VAL A 17 -12.62 0.63 9.81
CA VAL A 17 -13.78 0.24 10.61
C VAL A 17 -13.74 -1.28 10.73
N ILE A 18 -13.43 -1.75 11.93
CA ILE A 18 -13.63 -3.16 12.31
C ILE A 18 -14.98 -3.19 12.99
N ASP A 19 -16.00 -3.68 12.29
CA ASP A 19 -17.31 -3.89 12.89
C ASP A 19 -17.36 -5.30 13.49
N LYS A 20 -17.70 -5.39 14.77
CA LYS A 20 -17.94 -6.65 15.48
C LYS A 20 -19.43 -6.72 15.79
N SER A 21 -20.25 -6.98 14.77
CA SER A 21 -21.69 -7.15 14.94
C SER A 21 -22.08 -8.61 14.71
N THR A 22 -22.43 -9.31 15.79
CA THR A 22 -22.99 -10.68 15.82
C THR A 22 -24.49 -10.66 15.55
N PRO A 23 -25.05 -11.43 14.59
CA PRO A 23 -26.47 -11.75 14.61
C PRO A 23 -26.71 -12.98 15.48
N ALA A 24 -27.73 -12.91 16.33
CA ALA A 24 -28.17 -14.02 17.17
C ALA A 24 -29.08 -14.97 16.38
N SER A 25 -28.69 -16.25 16.28
CA SER A 25 -29.56 -17.42 16.11
C SER A 25 -28.73 -18.71 16.27
N ASP A 26 -29.39 -19.75 16.78
CA ASP A 26 -28.87 -20.88 17.57
C ASP A 26 -27.94 -21.92 16.87
N GLU A 27 -27.22 -22.68 17.72
CA GLU A 27 -26.40 -23.89 17.48
C GLU A 27 -25.43 -23.91 16.29
N ASP A 28 -24.28 -23.25 16.45
CA ASP A 28 -22.97 -23.86 16.16
C ASP A 28 -21.91 -23.02 16.90
N SER A 29 -20.74 -23.58 17.18
CA SER A 29 -19.64 -22.88 17.86
C SER A 29 -19.43 -21.46 17.28
N PRO A 30 -19.08 -20.41 18.06
CA PRO A 30 -18.93 -19.07 17.52
C PRO A 30 -17.92 -19.08 16.39
N VAL A 31 -18.41 -19.02 15.15
CA VAL A 31 -17.58 -18.92 13.97
C VAL A 31 -17.04 -17.50 14.00
N ASP A 32 -15.80 -17.34 14.49
CA ASP A 32 -15.12 -16.04 14.49
C ASP A 32 -14.93 -15.55 13.05
N TYR A 33 -15.89 -14.80 12.54
CA TYR A 33 -15.77 -14.13 11.25
C TYR A 33 -15.16 -12.74 11.46
N SER A 34 -14.23 -12.36 10.59
CA SER A 34 -13.68 -11.01 10.56
C SER A 34 -14.09 -10.32 9.28
N ILE A 35 -14.69 -9.13 9.41
CA ILE A 35 -15.04 -8.27 8.28
C ILE A 35 -14.00 -7.16 8.18
N LEU A 36 -13.32 -7.10 7.04
CA LEU A 36 -12.34 -6.07 6.71
C LEU A 36 -12.89 -5.23 5.57
N ARG A 37 -13.09 -3.93 5.81
CA ARG A 37 -13.63 -3.01 4.80
C ARG A 37 -12.70 -1.83 4.59
N MET A 38 -12.44 -1.47 3.33
CA MET A 38 -11.65 -0.29 2.95
C MET A 38 -12.29 0.45 1.78
N PRO A 39 -12.25 1.79 1.77
CA PRO A 39 -12.62 2.55 0.59
C PRO A 39 -11.59 2.36 -0.52
N PHE A 40 -12.01 2.51 -1.76
CA PHE A 40 -11.12 2.61 -2.92
C PHE A 40 -11.43 3.87 -3.73
N LEU A 41 -10.52 4.23 -4.63
CA LEU A 41 -10.63 5.47 -5.40
C LEU A 41 -11.52 5.23 -6.61
N ARG A 42 -12.52 6.10 -6.85
CA ARG A 42 -13.42 6.01 -8.00
C ARG A 42 -12.73 5.77 -9.35
N ARG A 43 -11.53 6.33 -9.53
CA ARG A 43 -10.72 6.15 -10.76
C ARG A 43 -10.27 4.72 -11.01
N MET A 44 -10.31 3.85 -10.00
CA MET A 44 -9.88 2.46 -10.10
C MET A 44 -11.03 1.50 -10.41
N THR A 45 -12.27 1.98 -10.51
CA THR A 45 -13.46 1.13 -10.66
C THR A 45 -13.32 0.14 -11.81
N THR A 46 -12.96 0.61 -13.00
CA THR A 46 -12.84 -0.22 -14.21
C THR A 46 -11.78 -1.31 -14.01
N ASP A 47 -10.55 -0.94 -13.64
CA ASP A 47 -9.45 -1.88 -13.42
C ASP A 47 -9.77 -2.92 -12.33
N LEU A 48 -10.46 -2.51 -11.26
CA LEU A 48 -10.87 -3.42 -10.19
C LEU A 48 -11.96 -4.38 -10.64
N GLN A 49 -12.95 -3.92 -11.41
CA GLN A 49 -14.00 -4.78 -11.94
C GLN A 49 -13.44 -5.81 -12.91
N GLU A 50 -12.53 -5.41 -13.79
CA GLU A 50 -11.87 -6.30 -14.76
C GLU A 50 -11.05 -7.39 -14.06
N ALA A 51 -10.32 -7.03 -13.00
CA ALA A 51 -9.50 -7.97 -12.25
C ALA A 51 -10.28 -8.73 -11.15
N TRP A 52 -11.55 -8.39 -10.91
CA TRP A 52 -12.33 -8.89 -9.78
C TRP A 52 -12.46 -10.43 -9.76
N PRO A 53 -12.74 -11.13 -10.89
CA PRO A 53 -12.84 -12.58 -10.89
C PRO A 53 -11.55 -13.26 -10.42
N VAL A 54 -10.39 -12.71 -10.81
CA VAL A 54 -9.08 -13.24 -10.39
C VAL A 54 -8.85 -13.04 -8.90
N LEU A 55 -9.25 -11.89 -8.35
CA LEU A 55 -9.18 -11.63 -6.92
C LEU A 55 -10.10 -12.57 -6.12
N GLN A 56 -11.32 -12.82 -6.62
CA GLN A 56 -12.27 -13.73 -6.01
C GLN A 56 -11.70 -15.15 -5.93
N SER A 57 -11.24 -15.69 -7.06
CA SER A 57 -10.65 -17.03 -7.09
C SER A 57 -9.43 -17.16 -6.17
N ALA A 58 -8.55 -16.16 -6.16
CA ALA A 58 -7.37 -16.20 -5.30
C ALA A 58 -7.69 -16.09 -3.80
N LEU A 59 -8.76 -15.41 -3.41
CA LEU A 59 -9.20 -15.30 -2.01
C LEU A 59 -9.98 -16.53 -1.54
N GLU A 60 -10.71 -17.18 -2.44
CA GLU A 60 -11.45 -18.42 -2.18
C GLU A 60 -10.51 -19.56 -1.71
N GLU A 61 -9.31 -19.64 -2.28
CA GLU A 61 -8.26 -20.58 -1.84
C GLU A 61 -7.87 -20.44 -0.34
N TYR A 62 -8.16 -19.28 0.27
CA TYR A 62 -7.87 -18.97 1.66
C TYR A 62 -9.12 -18.95 2.56
N ASP A 63 -10.27 -19.41 2.05
CA ASP A 63 -11.57 -19.34 2.72
C ASP A 63 -12.01 -17.88 3.02
N ILE A 64 -11.69 -16.95 2.11
CA ILE A 64 -12.04 -15.53 2.23
C ILE A 64 -13.00 -15.16 1.11
N SER A 65 -14.18 -14.68 1.50
CA SER A 65 -15.12 -14.09 0.56
C SER A 65 -14.84 -12.60 0.38
N CYS A 66 -15.11 -12.06 -0.81
CA CYS A 66 -14.96 -10.65 -1.08
C CYS A 66 -16.12 -10.07 -1.88
N ALA A 67 -16.45 -8.82 -1.57
CA ALA A 67 -17.47 -8.03 -2.25
C ALA A 67 -16.90 -6.67 -2.69
N LEU A 68 -17.28 -6.25 -3.90
CA LEU A 68 -16.96 -4.96 -4.49
C LEU A 68 -18.24 -4.13 -4.57
N ASP A 69 -18.31 -3.05 -3.78
CA ASP A 69 -19.38 -2.07 -3.84
C ASP A 69 -18.91 -0.89 -4.69
N VAL A 70 -19.33 -0.89 -5.96
CA VAL A 70 -18.94 0.13 -6.94
C VAL A 70 -19.66 1.46 -6.70
N ASP A 71 -20.87 1.43 -6.17
CA ASP A 71 -21.69 2.63 -5.93
C ASP A 71 -21.17 3.43 -4.73
N ARG A 72 -20.76 2.73 -3.67
CA ARG A 72 -20.20 3.35 -2.45
C ARG A 72 -18.67 3.40 -2.44
N TYR A 73 -18.02 2.82 -3.44
CA TYR A 73 -16.57 2.73 -3.55
C TYR A 73 -15.90 2.01 -2.36
N PHE A 74 -16.43 0.85 -1.96
CA PHE A 74 -15.85 0.00 -0.91
C PHE A 74 -15.47 -1.39 -1.40
N ILE A 75 -14.38 -1.91 -0.85
CA ILE A 75 -13.99 -3.32 -0.94
C ILE A 75 -14.20 -3.93 0.45
N THR A 76 -14.88 -5.07 0.52
CA THR A 76 -15.13 -5.81 1.76
C THR A 76 -14.59 -7.22 1.62
N PHE A 77 -13.74 -7.65 2.55
CA PHE A 77 -13.32 -9.03 2.70
C PHE A 77 -13.95 -9.59 3.97
N THR A 78 -14.56 -10.76 3.87
CA THR A 78 -15.17 -11.48 5.00
C THR A 78 -14.48 -12.82 5.12
N THR A 79 -13.78 -13.01 6.24
CA THR A 79 -13.09 -14.27 6.52
C THR A 79 -14.00 -15.17 7.32
N THR A 80 -14.07 -16.45 6.95
CA THR A 80 -14.67 -17.50 7.78
C THR A 80 -13.55 -18.24 8.52
N ARG A 81 -13.83 -19.41 9.11
CA ARG A 81 -12.83 -20.26 9.74
C ARG A 81 -11.84 -20.77 8.69
N THR A 82 -10.78 -20.00 8.46
CA THR A 82 -9.71 -20.29 7.51
C THR A 82 -8.73 -21.34 8.06
N LYS A 83 -8.19 -22.17 7.16
CA LYS A 83 -7.16 -23.18 7.49
C LYS A 83 -5.78 -22.58 7.71
N ASP A 84 -5.48 -21.43 7.10
CA ASP A 84 -4.20 -20.72 7.26
C ASP A 84 -4.34 -19.64 8.35
N PRO A 85 -3.64 -19.77 9.51
CA PRO A 85 -3.72 -18.79 10.59
C PRO A 85 -3.24 -17.39 10.19
N TYR A 86 -2.51 -17.26 9.07
CA TYR A 86 -2.01 -15.98 8.54
C TYR A 86 -2.87 -15.41 7.42
N ALA A 87 -3.93 -16.09 6.96
CA ALA A 87 -4.78 -15.64 5.86
C ALA A 87 -5.42 -14.27 6.13
N ILE A 88 -5.90 -14.03 7.36
CA ILE A 88 -6.47 -12.75 7.78
C ILE A 88 -5.43 -11.61 7.69
N LEU A 89 -4.18 -11.90 8.05
CA LEU A 89 -3.11 -10.90 7.98
C LEU A 89 -2.77 -10.57 6.52
N LYS A 90 -2.60 -11.60 5.68
CA LYS A 90 -2.32 -11.45 4.25
C LYS A 90 -3.44 -10.69 3.53
N SER A 91 -4.71 -11.01 3.82
CA SER A 91 -5.86 -10.34 3.21
C SER A 91 -5.98 -8.88 3.62
N ARG A 92 -5.60 -8.54 4.87
CA ARG A 92 -5.51 -7.15 5.31
C ARG A 92 -4.46 -6.37 4.53
N TYR A 93 -3.31 -6.97 4.22
CA TYR A 93 -2.31 -6.33 3.36
C TYR A 93 -2.81 -6.17 1.93
N LEU A 94 -3.43 -7.21 1.36
CA LEU A 94 -4.04 -7.15 0.02
C LEU A 94 -5.05 -6.00 -0.06
N LEU A 95 -5.99 -5.93 0.88
CA LEU A 95 -7.03 -4.90 0.91
C LEU A 95 -6.44 -3.49 0.93
N ARG A 96 -5.37 -3.28 1.70
CA ARG A 96 -4.67 -1.99 1.78
C ARG A 96 -3.90 -1.67 0.50
N LEU A 97 -3.30 -2.67 -0.17
CA LEU A 97 -2.64 -2.49 -1.46
C LEU A 97 -3.64 -2.11 -2.57
N LEU A 98 -4.80 -2.77 -2.59
CA LEU A 98 -5.88 -2.42 -3.52
C LEU A 98 -6.34 -0.98 -3.25
N SER A 99 -6.66 -0.61 -2.00
CA SER A 99 -7.03 0.76 -1.63
C SER A 99 -5.96 1.81 -2.03
N ALA A 100 -4.69 1.41 -2.05
CA ALA A 100 -3.54 2.22 -2.50
C ALA A 100 -3.35 2.28 -4.04
N ALA A 101 -4.33 1.79 -4.81
CA ALA A 101 -4.27 1.70 -6.27
C ALA A 101 -3.09 0.88 -6.81
N VAL A 102 -2.64 -0.15 -6.08
CA VAL A 102 -1.71 -1.14 -6.64
C VAL A 102 -2.49 -2.06 -7.59
N PRO A 103 -1.97 -2.39 -8.80
CA PRO A 103 -2.67 -3.28 -9.74
C PRO A 103 -3.03 -4.60 -9.08
N ALA A 104 -4.28 -5.05 -9.25
CA ALA A 104 -4.83 -6.21 -8.56
C ALA A 104 -4.00 -7.49 -8.74
N LEU A 105 -3.59 -7.79 -9.98
CA LEU A 105 -2.74 -8.95 -10.32
C LEU A 105 -1.36 -8.92 -9.63
N GLN A 106 -0.90 -7.74 -9.26
CA GLN A 106 0.37 -7.57 -8.57
C GLN A 106 0.16 -7.63 -7.05
N ALA A 107 -0.91 -7.00 -6.56
CA ALA A 107 -1.27 -6.99 -5.14
C ALA A 107 -1.58 -8.40 -4.61
N VAL A 108 -2.24 -9.27 -5.40
CA VAL A 108 -2.64 -10.63 -4.99
C VAL A 108 -1.45 -11.50 -4.57
N LYS A 109 -0.24 -11.20 -5.06
CA LYS A 109 0.98 -11.93 -4.71
C LYS A 109 1.33 -11.86 -3.22
N VAL A 110 0.76 -10.91 -2.46
CA VAL A 110 0.90 -10.85 -1.00
C VAL A 110 0.29 -12.07 -0.30
N LEU A 111 -0.74 -12.70 -0.89
CA LEU A 111 -1.33 -13.94 -0.36
C LEU A 111 -0.30 -15.08 -0.34
N ASN A 112 0.58 -15.10 -1.35
CA ASN A 112 1.69 -16.05 -1.48
C ASN A 112 2.93 -15.65 -0.65
N GLY A 113 2.80 -14.68 0.25
CA GLY A 113 3.87 -14.30 1.18
C GLY A 113 4.90 -13.31 0.63
N ILE A 114 4.65 -12.67 -0.52
CA ILE A 114 5.51 -11.56 -0.96
C ILE A 114 5.36 -10.39 0.02
N PRO A 115 6.44 -9.94 0.68
CA PRO A 115 6.37 -8.84 1.63
C PRO A 115 6.03 -7.51 0.95
N CYS A 116 5.34 -6.63 1.67
CA CYS A 116 5.00 -5.29 1.18
C CYS A 116 5.11 -4.21 2.27
N HIS A 117 5.35 -2.97 1.85
CA HIS A 117 5.32 -1.78 2.70
C HIS A 117 4.43 -0.71 2.09
N LEU A 118 3.60 -0.10 2.95
CA LEU A 118 2.89 1.15 2.66
C LEU A 118 3.58 2.26 3.45
N ILE A 119 4.28 3.14 2.73
CA ILE A 119 5.04 4.26 3.30
C ILE A 119 4.23 5.52 3.11
N TYR A 120 3.52 5.85 4.18
CA TYR A 120 2.69 7.01 4.34
C TYR A 120 3.54 8.27 4.56
N THR A 121 3.52 9.24 3.65
CA THR A 121 4.40 10.42 3.68
C THR A 121 3.75 11.64 4.34
N GLY A 122 2.43 11.74 4.31
CA GLY A 122 1.66 12.91 4.75
C GLY A 122 1.35 12.96 6.26
N TYR A 123 0.20 13.55 6.60
CA TYR A 123 -0.22 13.86 7.98
C TYR A 123 -1.22 12.87 8.58
N HIS A 124 -1.60 11.82 7.85
CA HIS A 124 -2.48 10.78 8.40
C HIS A 124 -1.74 9.94 9.45
N ILE A 125 -2.48 9.04 10.11
CA ILE A 125 -1.96 8.16 11.17
C ILE A 125 -0.81 7.32 10.60
N GLY A 126 0.35 7.35 11.26
CA GLY A 126 1.55 6.65 10.80
C GLY A 126 2.32 7.35 9.67
N GLY A 127 1.86 8.51 9.21
CA GLY A 127 2.53 9.30 8.17
C GLY A 127 3.82 9.95 8.66
N LEU A 128 4.82 10.05 7.77
CA LEU A 128 6.13 10.62 8.09
C LEU A 128 6.05 12.07 8.55
N CYS A 129 5.21 12.92 7.91
CA CYS A 129 5.09 14.31 8.35
C CYS A 129 4.52 14.43 9.76
N LYS A 130 3.48 13.64 10.09
CA LYS A 130 2.92 13.59 11.45
C LYS A 130 3.93 13.05 12.46
N LYS A 131 4.64 11.97 12.11
CA LYS A 131 5.61 11.30 13.00
C LYS A 131 6.82 12.17 13.32
N PHE A 132 7.32 12.93 12.35
CA PHE A 132 8.56 13.72 12.48
C PHE A 132 8.31 15.23 12.63
N GLY A 133 7.06 15.68 12.77
CA GLY A 133 6.72 17.10 12.96
C GLY A 133 7.12 18.00 11.79
N ILE A 134 7.02 17.49 10.56
CA ILE A 134 7.31 18.28 9.36
C ILE A 134 6.16 19.25 9.13
N LYS A 135 6.46 20.52 8.84
CA LYS A 135 5.44 21.53 8.54
C LYS A 135 4.96 21.44 7.09
N MET A 136 3.73 21.89 6.83
CA MET A 136 3.06 21.72 5.53
C MET A 136 3.82 22.39 4.38
N ASP A 137 4.34 23.59 4.60
CA ASP A 137 5.20 24.34 3.66
C ASP A 137 6.45 23.54 3.26
N LYS A 138 7.12 22.91 4.24
CA LYS A 138 8.28 22.05 3.98
C LYS A 138 7.88 20.78 3.24
N TYR A 139 6.74 20.18 3.59
CA TYR A 139 6.27 18.95 2.95
C TYR A 139 6.01 19.16 1.46
N VAL A 140 5.38 20.28 1.05
CA VAL A 140 5.11 20.57 -0.36
C VAL A 140 6.39 20.55 -1.20
N SER A 141 7.46 21.19 -0.73
CA SER A 141 8.75 21.20 -1.43
C SER A 141 9.44 19.82 -1.42
N ARG A 142 9.37 19.08 -0.30
CA ARG A 142 9.98 17.74 -0.16
C ARG A 142 9.24 16.66 -0.96
N LYS A 143 7.93 16.80 -1.11
CA LYS A 143 7.11 15.94 -1.98
C LYS A 143 7.53 16.06 -3.44
N LYS A 144 7.83 17.28 -3.91
CA LYS A 144 8.41 17.49 -5.25
C LYS A 144 9.76 16.79 -5.40
N ILE A 145 10.60 16.79 -4.37
CA ILE A 145 11.86 16.04 -4.36
C ILE A 145 11.61 14.53 -4.44
N LEU A 146 10.68 13.98 -3.65
CA LEU A 146 10.31 12.57 -3.72
C LEU A 146 9.82 12.16 -5.12
N MET A 147 9.12 13.05 -5.83
CA MET A 147 8.68 12.80 -7.22
C MET A 147 9.85 12.67 -8.21
N THR A 148 11.07 13.08 -7.86
CA THR A 148 12.28 12.88 -8.68
C THR A 148 12.94 11.50 -8.48
N LEU A 149 12.32 10.62 -7.67
CA LEU A 149 12.82 9.27 -7.43
C LEU A 149 12.95 8.50 -8.76
N PRO A 150 14.16 8.00 -9.12
CA PRO A 150 14.35 7.21 -10.33
C PRO A 150 13.79 5.79 -10.12
N VAL A 151 12.46 5.64 -10.19
CA VAL A 151 11.72 4.42 -9.85
C VAL A 151 12.31 3.19 -10.54
N GLN A 152 12.40 3.19 -11.87
CA GLN A 152 12.91 2.04 -12.63
C GLN A 152 14.33 1.60 -12.24
N ALA A 153 15.21 2.56 -11.92
CA ALA A 153 16.57 2.24 -11.49
C ALA A 153 16.57 1.65 -10.08
N LEU A 154 15.70 2.16 -9.20
CA LEU A 154 15.54 1.66 -7.85
C LEU A 154 14.89 0.27 -7.83
N GLU A 155 13.86 0.02 -8.64
CA GLU A 155 13.24 -1.30 -8.81
C GLU A 155 14.25 -2.35 -9.25
N LYS A 156 15.08 -2.04 -10.26
CA LYS A 156 16.18 -2.93 -10.71
C LYS A 156 17.23 -3.17 -9.64
N LEU A 157 17.50 -2.16 -8.80
CA LEU A 157 18.48 -2.25 -7.72
C LEU A 157 17.96 -3.11 -6.56
N THR A 158 16.69 -2.97 -6.19
CA THR A 158 16.11 -3.60 -4.99
C THR A 158 15.37 -4.90 -5.29
N GLY A 159 15.03 -5.16 -6.55
CA GLY A 159 14.11 -6.23 -6.93
C GLY A 159 12.70 -6.02 -6.39
N CYS A 160 12.32 -4.77 -6.11
CA CYS A 160 10.98 -4.43 -5.63
C CYS A 160 10.17 -3.78 -6.75
N ASP A 161 8.85 -3.94 -6.69
CA ASP A 161 7.89 -3.15 -7.45
C ASP A 161 7.50 -1.93 -6.62
N ILE A 162 7.61 -0.72 -7.20
CA ILE A 162 7.43 0.54 -6.48
C ILE A 162 6.32 1.38 -7.14
N TYR A 163 5.30 1.69 -6.35
CA TYR A 163 4.16 2.52 -6.77
C TYR A 163 4.18 3.85 -6.01
N LEU A 164 4.60 4.90 -6.71
CA LEU A 164 4.47 6.27 -6.22
C LEU A 164 3.01 6.73 -6.35
N ARG A 165 2.41 7.16 -5.23
CA ARG A 165 1.08 7.77 -5.16
C ARG A 165 1.17 9.12 -4.46
N PRO A 166 1.79 10.14 -5.09
CA PRO A 166 1.98 11.44 -4.44
C PRO A 166 0.64 12.07 -4.05
N SER A 167 -0.39 12.01 -4.89
CA SER A 167 -1.71 12.58 -4.58
C SER A 167 -2.34 12.01 -3.31
N ASP A 168 -2.02 10.77 -2.97
CA ASP A 168 -2.54 10.06 -1.80
C ASP A 168 -1.52 10.04 -0.63
N ASP A 169 -0.43 10.83 -0.75
CA ASP A 169 0.66 10.90 0.22
C ASP A 169 1.22 9.52 0.62
N LEU A 170 1.43 8.66 -0.39
CA LEU A 170 1.77 7.26 -0.19
C LEU A 170 2.79 6.76 -1.20
N VAL A 171 3.67 5.85 -0.75
CA VAL A 171 4.51 4.99 -1.60
C VAL A 171 4.23 3.54 -1.21
N ALA A 172 3.70 2.75 -2.13
CA ALA A 172 3.52 1.31 -1.95
C ALA A 172 4.69 0.55 -2.57
N VAL A 173 5.20 -0.45 -1.87
CA VAL A 173 6.38 -1.22 -2.31
C VAL A 173 6.13 -2.70 -2.03
N MET A 174 6.46 -3.58 -2.97
CA MET A 174 6.39 -5.03 -2.80
C MET A 174 7.70 -5.68 -3.26
N GLY A 175 8.17 -6.70 -2.53
CA GLY A 175 9.39 -7.43 -2.90
C GLY A 175 10.25 -7.86 -1.71
N PRO A 176 11.55 -8.13 -1.94
CA PRO A 176 12.47 -8.63 -0.92
C PRO A 176 12.64 -7.65 0.24
N VAL A 177 12.73 -8.17 1.48
CA VAL A 177 12.82 -7.38 2.72
C VAL A 177 13.96 -6.35 2.69
N GLN A 178 15.15 -6.75 2.23
CA GLN A 178 16.30 -5.84 2.12
C GLN A 178 16.03 -4.68 1.16
N GLY A 179 15.34 -4.96 0.05
CA GLY A 179 14.91 -3.95 -0.90
C GLY A 179 13.87 -3.00 -0.29
N LEU A 180 12.87 -3.55 0.41
CA LEU A 180 11.85 -2.77 1.09
C LEU A 180 12.43 -1.79 2.12
N GLU A 181 13.41 -2.23 2.91
CA GLU A 181 14.11 -1.38 3.86
C GLU A 181 14.88 -0.24 3.17
N LEU A 182 15.57 -0.56 2.06
CA LEU A 182 16.31 0.45 1.32
C LEU A 182 15.39 1.51 0.72
N VAL A 183 14.27 1.09 0.11
CA VAL A 183 13.27 2.02 -0.43
C VAL A 183 12.70 2.89 0.69
N ARG A 184 12.34 2.30 1.84
CA ARG A 184 11.85 3.05 3.02
C ARG A 184 12.84 4.13 3.45
N ARG A 185 14.12 3.78 3.60
CA ARG A 185 15.16 4.75 3.99
C ARG A 185 15.30 5.89 2.97
N ILE A 186 15.23 5.60 1.67
CA ILE A 186 15.30 6.63 0.62
C ILE A 186 14.07 7.55 0.67
N VAL A 187 12.86 7.02 0.89
CA VAL A 187 11.65 7.85 1.03
C VAL A 187 11.72 8.72 2.28
N GLU A 188 12.19 8.16 3.39
CA GLU A 188 12.41 8.89 4.65
C GLU A 188 13.45 10.02 4.47
N ASP A 189 14.56 9.76 3.77
CA ASP A 189 15.55 10.80 3.42
C ASP A 189 14.93 11.97 2.64
N CYS A 190 14.04 11.67 1.68
CA CYS A 190 13.37 12.71 0.89
C CYS A 190 12.46 13.57 1.78
N ILE A 191 11.60 12.94 2.58
CA ILE A 191 10.52 13.61 3.32
C ILE A 191 11.00 14.18 4.66
N VAL A 192 11.87 13.51 5.37
CA VAL A 192 12.35 13.89 6.71
C VAL A 192 13.62 14.73 6.61
N HIS A 193 14.56 14.33 5.76
CA HIS A 193 15.90 14.92 5.68
C HIS A 193 16.11 15.86 4.50
N ASN A 194 15.11 16.05 3.63
CA ASN A 194 15.20 16.92 2.45
C ASN A 194 16.35 16.55 1.50
N VAL A 195 16.66 15.26 1.39
CA VAL A 195 17.75 14.76 0.55
C VAL A 195 17.20 14.23 -0.78
N PRO A 196 17.67 14.74 -1.93
CA PRO A 196 17.27 14.21 -3.23
C PRO A 196 17.68 12.75 -3.43
N PRO A 197 16.80 11.90 -4.00
CA PRO A 197 17.07 10.47 -4.10
C PRO A 197 18.06 10.11 -5.22
N ALA A 198 18.06 10.86 -6.33
CA ALA A 198 18.80 10.48 -7.54
C ALA A 198 20.32 10.27 -7.33
N PRO A 199 21.06 11.17 -6.61
CA PRO A 199 22.47 10.94 -6.33
C PRO A 199 22.72 9.67 -5.51
N ARG A 200 21.87 9.39 -4.53
CA ARG A 200 21.97 8.21 -3.68
C ARG A 200 21.72 6.92 -4.47
N VAL A 201 20.65 6.88 -5.27
CA VAL A 201 20.35 5.72 -6.11
C VAL A 201 21.48 5.47 -7.10
N LYS A 202 21.99 6.50 -7.79
CA LYS A 202 23.10 6.36 -8.74
C LYS A 202 24.34 5.74 -8.09
N ARG A 203 24.76 6.22 -6.91
CA ARG A 203 25.90 5.65 -6.19
C ARG A 203 25.68 4.18 -5.82
N LEU A 204 24.49 3.83 -5.34
CA LEU A 204 24.17 2.45 -4.97
C LEU A 204 24.12 1.52 -6.18
N THR A 205 23.59 1.98 -7.32
CA THR A 205 23.58 1.22 -8.56
C THR A 205 25.00 0.90 -9.03
N ILE A 206 25.90 1.90 -9.03
CA ILE A 206 27.32 1.68 -9.40
C ILE A 206 27.96 0.67 -8.45
N TYR A 207 27.78 0.86 -7.14
CA TYR A 207 28.33 -0.05 -6.13
C TYR A 207 27.85 -1.49 -6.31
N ALA A 208 26.55 -1.69 -6.56
CA ALA A 208 25.98 -3.02 -6.81
C ALA A 208 26.52 -3.66 -8.09
N GLN A 209 26.73 -2.88 -9.16
CA GLN A 209 27.34 -3.34 -10.40
C GLN A 209 28.80 -3.75 -10.19
N THR A 210 29.59 -2.95 -9.47
CA THR A 210 30.99 -3.26 -9.15
C THR A 210 31.10 -4.57 -8.36
N ILE A 211 30.25 -4.79 -7.34
CA ILE A 211 30.25 -6.05 -6.58
C ILE A 211 29.92 -7.24 -7.48
N LYS A 212 28.91 -7.11 -8.34
CA LYS A 212 28.54 -8.17 -9.28
C LYS A 212 29.70 -8.52 -10.21
N GLY A 213 30.40 -7.51 -10.76
CA GLY A 213 31.58 -7.71 -11.60
C GLY A 213 32.72 -8.42 -10.86
N VAL A 214 33.03 -8.01 -9.62
CA VAL A 214 34.08 -8.65 -8.81
C VAL A 214 33.75 -10.12 -8.51
N LYS A 215 32.48 -10.44 -8.25
CA LYS A 215 32.05 -11.84 -8.02
C LYS A 215 32.18 -12.69 -9.29
N ALA A 216 31.88 -12.13 -10.45
CA ALA A 216 31.99 -12.84 -11.73
C ALA A 216 33.45 -13.16 -12.11
N LEU A 217 34.42 -12.37 -11.67
CA LEU A 217 35.85 -12.60 -11.90
C LEU A 217 36.50 -13.60 -10.92
N ARG A 218 35.77 -14.02 -9.87
CA ARG A 218 36.24 -14.97 -8.85
C ARG A 218 35.74 -16.41 -9.10
N LEU A 219 35.06 -16.64 -10.21
CA LEU A 219 34.64 -17.95 -10.73
C LEU A 219 35.49 -18.29 -11.95
#